data_AF-A0AB35IQJ1-F1
#
_entry.id   AF-A0AB35IQJ1-F1
#
_cell.length_a   1.000
_cell.length_b   1.000
_cell.length_c   1.000
_cell.angle_alpha   90.00
_cell.angle_beta   90.00
_cell.angle_gamma   90.00
#
_symmetry.space_group_name_H-M   'P 1'
#
loop_
_entity.id
_entity.type
_entity.pdbx_description
1 polymer ?
#
loop_
_entity_poly.entity_id
_entity_poly.type
_entity_poly.pdbx_seq_one_letter_code
_entity_poly.pdbx_strand_id
1 'polypeptide(L)'
;MVKNEYLRLFGGFKKSYPRSYERRIADYLNRFERTVLSNSLVQINILVCFREGDDDMQEMFPEIYEIYDETCFRKLNDSDITAICKSYVNKVREIGGEFIDAVKKVS
;
A
#
# COMPACT_ATOMS: atom_id res chain seq x y z
N MET A 1 -10.59 -5.29 1.31
CA MET A 1 -10.61 -4.67 2.65
C MET A 1 -9.53 -3.58 2.80
N VAL A 2 -8.29 -3.86 2.42
CA VAL A 2 -7.14 -2.92 2.52
C VAL A 2 -7.35 -1.60 1.75
N LYS A 3 -7.82 -1.64 0.50
CA LYS A 3 -8.13 -0.42 -0.28
C LYS A 3 -9.13 0.50 0.46
N ASN A 4 -10.17 -0.08 1.05
CA ASN A 4 -11.19 0.68 1.79
C ASN A 4 -10.65 1.32 3.07
N GLU A 5 -9.62 0.76 3.70
CA GLU A 5 -8.95 1.37 4.85
C GLU A 5 -8.15 2.60 4.44
N TYR A 6 -7.38 2.51 3.35
CA TYR A 6 -6.66 3.67 2.82
C TYR A 6 -7.60 4.77 2.34
N LEU A 7 -8.70 4.42 1.65
CA LEU A 7 -9.72 5.41 1.26
C LEU A 7 -10.36 6.09 2.49
N ARG A 8 -10.65 5.35 3.56
CA ARG A 8 -11.14 5.92 4.83
C ARG A 8 -10.11 6.85 5.47
N LEU A 9 -8.84 6.46 5.49
CA LEU A 9 -7.74 7.28 5.98
C LEU A 9 -7.63 8.60 5.20
N PHE A 10 -7.58 8.53 3.86
CA PHE A 10 -7.49 9.70 2.97
C PHE A 10 -8.75 10.58 3.05
N GLY A 11 -9.94 9.99 3.19
CA GLY A 11 -11.17 10.69 3.53
C GLY A 11 -11.05 11.48 4.83
N GLY A 12 -10.42 10.90 5.86
CA GLY A 12 -10.09 11.57 7.11
C GLY A 12 -9.17 12.79 6.93
N PHE A 13 -8.15 12.69 6.07
CA PHE A 13 -7.31 13.83 5.69
C PHE A 13 -8.12 14.94 5.00
N LYS A 14 -9.00 14.60 4.05
CA LYS A 14 -9.87 15.58 3.37
C LYS A 14 -10.80 16.29 4.35
N LYS A 15 -11.42 15.54 5.25
CA LYS A 15 -12.33 16.09 6.27
C LYS A 15 -11.61 17.05 7.22
N SER A 16 -10.41 16.68 7.66
CA SER A 16 -9.64 17.47 8.65
C SER A 16 -8.90 18.65 8.03
N TYR A 17 -8.45 18.51 6.78
CA TYR A 17 -7.60 19.48 6.07
C TYR A 17 -8.12 19.77 4.66
N PRO A 18 -9.35 20.30 4.50
CA PRO A 18 -10.02 20.35 3.19
C PRO A 18 -9.27 21.14 2.12
N ARG A 19 -8.43 22.12 2.51
CA ARG A 19 -7.62 22.96 1.62
C ARG A 19 -6.19 22.47 1.39
N SER A 20 -5.73 21.45 2.11
CA SER A 20 -4.34 20.97 2.04
C SER A 20 -4.21 19.45 2.06
N TYR A 21 -5.31 18.72 1.96
CA TYR A 21 -5.37 17.26 2.01
C TYR A 21 -4.44 16.59 0.98
N GLU A 22 -4.33 17.11 -0.25
CA GLU A 22 -3.42 16.58 -1.28
C GLU A 22 -1.97 16.56 -0.79
N ARG A 23 -1.51 17.69 -0.25
CA ARG A 23 -0.17 17.80 0.34
C ARG A 23 0.00 16.86 1.53
N ARG A 24 -1.03 16.75 2.39
CA ARG A 24 -0.99 15.86 3.57
C ARG A 24 -0.92 14.38 3.19
N ILE A 25 -1.66 13.96 2.16
CA ILE A 25 -1.61 12.61 1.61
C ILE A 25 -0.24 12.36 1.00
N ALA A 26 0.31 13.30 0.21
CA ALA A 26 1.66 13.16 -0.35
C ALA A 26 2.74 13.04 0.75
N ASP A 27 2.68 13.88 1.79
CA ASP A 27 3.59 13.81 2.93
C ASP A 27 3.48 12.48 3.68
N TYR A 28 2.25 11.97 3.86
CA TYR A 28 2.00 10.65 4.44
C TYR A 28 2.62 9.54 3.59
N LEU A 29 2.36 9.51 2.28
CA LEU A 29 2.88 8.50 1.37
C LEU A 29 4.41 8.48 1.32
N ASN A 30 5.04 9.67 1.35
CA ASN A 30 6.50 9.79 1.40
C ASN A 30 7.09 9.23 2.71
N ARG A 31 6.43 9.46 3.85
CA ARG A 31 6.84 8.88 5.14
C ARG A 31 6.60 7.38 5.17
N PHE A 32 5.44 6.96 4.68
CA PHE A 32 5.04 5.56 4.60
C PHE A 32 6.06 4.74 3.80
N GLU A 33 6.43 5.19 2.60
CA GLU A 33 7.48 4.55 1.80
C GLU A 33 8.81 4.43 2.55
N ARG A 34 9.28 5.53 3.15
CA ARG A 34 10.53 5.50 3.94
C ARG A 34 10.44 4.50 5.09
N THR A 35 9.31 4.45 5.79
CA THR A 35 9.11 3.52 6.91
C THR A 35 9.10 2.08 6.42
N VAL A 36 8.36 1.76 5.36
CA VAL A 36 8.34 0.41 4.79
C VAL A 36 9.73 -0.03 4.33
N LEU A 37 10.47 0.83 3.64
CA LEU A 37 11.77 0.45 3.08
C LEU A 37 12.91 0.39 4.11
N SER A 38 12.78 1.03 5.28
CA SER A 38 13.83 1.09 6.31
C SER A 38 13.54 0.29 7.58
N ASN A 39 12.35 -0.31 7.72
CA ASN A 39 11.95 -1.01 8.93
C ASN A 39 11.59 -2.47 8.64
N SER A 40 12.45 -3.39 9.10
CA SER A 40 12.29 -4.83 8.89
C SER A 40 11.01 -5.40 9.52
N LEU A 41 10.54 -4.88 10.66
CA LEU A 41 9.29 -5.35 11.28
C LEU A 41 8.08 -5.03 10.41
N VAL A 42 8.08 -3.85 9.77
CA VAL A 42 7.00 -3.46 8.85
C VAL A 42 7.05 -4.32 7.59
N GLN A 43 8.24 -4.58 7.05
CA GLN A 43 8.41 -5.48 5.90
C GLN A 43 7.92 -6.89 6.23
N ILE A 44 8.31 -7.45 7.38
CA ILE A 44 7.84 -8.76 7.83
C ILE A 44 6.33 -8.79 7.93
N ASN A 45 5.70 -7.75 8.49
CA ASN A 45 4.24 -7.69 8.59
C ASN A 45 3.57 -7.69 7.21
N ILE A 46 4.07 -6.89 6.26
CA ILE A 46 3.59 -6.90 4.87
C ILE A 46 3.69 -8.31 4.26
N LEU A 47 4.83 -8.98 4.44
CA LEU A 47 5.04 -10.35 3.95
C LEU A 47 4.08 -11.36 4.61
N VAL A 48 3.78 -11.18 5.90
CA VAL A 48 2.79 -12.01 6.61
C VAL A 48 1.41 -11.82 5.97
N CYS A 49 0.99 -10.58 5.69
CA CYS A 49 -0.29 -10.32 5.00
C CYS A 49 -0.35 -10.98 3.62
N PHE A 50 0.73 -10.88 2.83
CA PHE A 50 0.82 -11.57 1.54
C PHE A 50 0.73 -13.10 1.68
N ARG A 51 1.37 -13.67 2.70
CA ARG A 51 1.33 -15.12 2.95
C ARG A 51 -0.04 -15.60 3.43
N GLU A 52 -0.73 -14.80 4.22
CA GLU A 52 -2.09 -15.11 4.69
C GLU A 52 -3.10 -15.06 3.52
N GLY A 53 -2.78 -14.32 2.45
CA GLY A 53 -3.33 -14.56 1.13
C GLY A 53 -4.83 -14.40 1.04
N ASP A 54 -5.42 -13.46 1.79
CA ASP A 54 -6.84 -13.17 1.66
C ASP A 54 -7.21 -12.75 0.22
N ASP A 55 -8.45 -13.02 -0.18
CA ASP A 55 -8.93 -12.77 -1.55
C ASP A 55 -8.64 -11.33 -2.00
N ASP A 56 -8.71 -10.38 -1.06
CA ASP A 56 -8.42 -8.97 -1.27
C ASP A 56 -6.96 -8.70 -1.63
N MET A 57 -6.00 -9.32 -0.93
CA MET A 57 -4.58 -9.19 -1.25
C MET A 57 -4.26 -9.82 -2.60
N GLN A 58 -4.86 -10.97 -2.91
CA GLN A 58 -4.69 -11.63 -4.22
C GLN A 58 -5.23 -10.77 -5.36
N GLU A 59 -6.42 -10.19 -5.20
CA GLU A 59 -7.02 -9.29 -6.19
C GLU A 59 -6.19 -8.01 -6.38
N MET A 60 -5.61 -7.47 -5.31
CA MET A 60 -4.84 -6.22 -5.37
C MET A 60 -3.43 -6.39 -5.94
N PHE A 61 -2.85 -7.58 -5.83
CA PHE A 61 -1.45 -7.85 -6.21
C PHE A 61 -1.30 -9.15 -7.01
N PRO A 62 -2.09 -9.37 -8.08
CA PRO A 62 -2.05 -10.62 -8.84
C PRO A 62 -0.64 -10.93 -9.36
N GLU A 63 0.13 -9.91 -9.74
CA GLU A 63 1.50 -10.05 -10.25
C GLU A 63 2.48 -10.61 -9.20
N ILE A 64 2.22 -10.37 -7.91
CA ILE A 64 3.05 -10.92 -6.83
C ILE A 64 2.74 -12.41 -6.68
N TYR A 65 1.48 -12.81 -6.72
CA TYR A 65 1.08 -14.22 -6.58
C TYR A 65 1.37 -15.06 -7.83
N GLU A 66 1.50 -14.44 -9.01
CA GLU A 66 2.02 -15.11 -10.21
C GLU A 66 3.50 -15.52 -10.07
N ILE A 67 4.28 -14.74 -9.32
CA ILE A 67 5.74 -14.97 -9.15
C ILE A 67 6.01 -15.78 -7.87
N TYR A 68 5.26 -15.52 -6.81
CA TYR A 68 5.45 -16.08 -5.48
C TYR A 68 4.19 -16.82 -5.04
N ASP A 69 4.17 -18.15 -5.18
CA ASP A 69 3.11 -18.99 -4.59
C ASP A 69 3.25 -19.11 -3.06
N GLU A 70 2.26 -19.75 -2.40
CA GLU A 70 2.28 -19.99 -0.94
C GLU A 70 3.57 -20.69 -0.43
N THR A 71 4.21 -21.50 -1.27
CA THR A 71 5.45 -22.21 -0.94
C THR A 71 6.69 -21.32 -1.14
N CYS A 72 6.64 -20.36 -2.06
CA CYS A 72 7.69 -19.39 -2.38
C CYS A 72 7.91 -18.35 -1.27
N PHE A 73 6.86 -17.94 -0.55
CA PHE A 73 6.99 -17.01 0.60
C PHE A 73 7.90 -17.55 1.73
N ARG A 74 8.26 -18.84 1.71
CA ARG A 74 9.18 -19.45 2.69
C ARG A 74 10.67 -19.29 2.34
N LYS A 75 11.02 -18.82 1.13
CA LYS A 75 12.41 -18.74 0.64
C LYS A 75 12.73 -17.41 -0.05
N LEU A 76 12.17 -16.30 0.43
CA LEU A 76 12.44 -14.98 -0.12
C LEU A 76 13.88 -14.55 0.22
N ASN A 77 14.58 -13.99 -0.77
CA ASN A 77 15.82 -13.26 -0.55
C ASN A 77 15.56 -11.74 -0.40
N ASP A 78 16.59 -10.96 -0.04
CA ASP A 78 16.45 -9.51 0.19
C ASP A 78 15.90 -8.74 -1.02
N SER A 79 16.21 -9.19 -2.25
CA SER A 79 15.70 -8.60 -3.47
C SER A 79 14.20 -8.85 -3.62
N ASP A 80 13.73 -10.07 -3.32
CA ASP A 80 12.32 -10.41 -3.35
C ASP A 80 11.53 -9.59 -2.32
N ILE A 81 12.04 -9.51 -1.09
CA ILE A 81 11.44 -8.71 -0.02
C ILE A 81 11.31 -7.25 -0.46
N THR A 82 12.37 -6.69 -1.04
CA THR A 82 12.38 -5.33 -1.55
C THR A 82 11.35 -5.14 -2.67
N ALA A 83 11.23 -6.09 -3.60
CA ALA A 83 10.29 -6.03 -4.71
C ALA A 83 8.83 -6.04 -4.22
N ILE A 84 8.50 -6.98 -3.33
CA ILE A 84 7.16 -7.10 -2.73
C ILE A 84 6.79 -5.83 -1.97
N CYS A 85 7.69 -5.34 -1.12
CA CYS A 85 7.45 -4.11 -0.34
C CYS A 85 7.29 -2.87 -1.24
N LYS A 86 8.05 -2.78 -2.33
CA LYS A 86 7.88 -1.70 -3.32
C LYS A 86 6.55 -1.81 -4.06
N SER A 87 6.11 -3.01 -4.45
CA SER A 87 4.79 -3.18 -5.05
C SER A 87 3.69 -2.70 -4.11
N TYR A 88 3.76 -3.09 -2.82
CA TYR A 88 2.83 -2.63 -1.80
C TYR A 88 2.80 -1.09 -1.69
N VAL A 89 3.97 -0.45 -1.59
CA VAL A 89 4.07 1.02 -1.54
C VAL A 89 3.47 1.68 -2.78
N ASN A 90 3.76 1.14 -3.96
CA ASN A 90 3.26 1.69 -5.22
C ASN A 90 1.73 1.59 -5.30
N LYS A 91 1.14 0.47 -4.87
CA LYS A 91 -0.31 0.31 -4.82
C LYS A 91 -0.96 1.31 -3.86
N VAL A 92 -0.37 1.56 -2.70
CA VAL A 92 -0.88 2.58 -1.75
C VAL A 92 -0.76 3.99 -2.34
N ARG A 93 0.30 4.28 -3.10
CA ARG A 93 0.44 5.55 -3.85
C ARG A 93 -0.63 5.69 -4.94
N GLU A 94 -0.91 4.63 -5.69
CA GLU A 94 -1.97 4.58 -6.71
C GLU A 94 -3.33 4.91 -6.09
N ILE A 95 -3.70 4.25 -4.99
CA ILE A 95 -4.96 4.52 -4.26
C ILE A 95 -5.03 5.99 -3.81
N GLY A 96 -3.91 6.56 -3.34
CA GLY A 96 -3.83 7.97 -2.96
C GLY A 96 -4.09 8.91 -4.14
N GLY A 97 -3.55 8.60 -5.32
CA GLY A 97 -3.79 9.33 -6.57
C GLY A 97 -5.25 9.24 -7.01
N GLU A 98 -5.80 8.03 -7.09
CA GLU A 98 -7.21 7.77 -7.42
C GLU A 98 -8.15 8.56 -6.52
N PHE A 99 -7.87 8.59 -5.21
CA PHE A 99 -8.67 9.35 -4.25
C PHE A 99 -8.65 10.85 -4.55
N ILE A 100 -7.47 11.43 -4.79
CA ILE A 100 -7.33 12.87 -5.08
C ILE A 100 -8.09 13.23 -6.37
N ASP A 101 -7.93 12.42 -7.41
CA ASP A 101 -8.61 12.64 -8.69
C ASP A 101 -10.14 12.52 -8.56
N ALA A 102 -10.61 11.53 -7.80
CA ALA A 102 -12.04 11.36 -7.52
C ALA A 102 -12.62 12.57 -6.78
N VAL A 103 -11.94 13.09 -5.75
CA VAL A 103 -12.38 14.27 -4.99
C VAL A 103 -12.42 15.52 -5.87
N LYS A 104 -11.45 15.70 -6.77
CA LYS A 104 -11.41 16.84 -7.70
C LYS A 104 -12.56 16.84 -8.70
N LYS A 105 -13.01 15.67 -9.16
CA LYS A 105 -14.12 15.55 -10.13
C LYS A 105 -15.49 15.94 -9.54
N VAL A 106 -15.63 15.91 -8.22
CA VAL A 106 -16.89 16.18 -7.50
C VAL A 106 -16.88 17.48 -6.70
N SER A 107 -15.77 18.23 -6.73
CA SER A 107 -15.60 19.54 -6.08
C SER A 107 -15.78 20.66 -7.08
#